data_AF-A0A6G7XBS0-F1
#
_entry.id   AF-A0A6G7XBS0-F1
#
_cell.length_a   1.000
_cell.length_b   1.000
_cell.length_c   1.000
_cell.angle_alpha   90.00
_cell.angle_beta   90.00
_cell.angle_gamma   90.00
#
_symmetry.space_group_name_H-M   'P 1'
#
loop_
_entity.id
_entity.type
_entity.pdbx_description
1 polymer ?
#
loop_
_entity_poly.entity_id
_entity_poly.type
_entity_poly.pdbx_seq_one_letter_code
_entity_poly.pdbx_strand_id
1 'polypeptide(L)'
;MVIWNAMAIAVFATVITILAGHGKIPNNGVVGIRTFSIQRTDETWTEAHRAATPILLGLSIVVVIVGTITLVATAGSADNIAIFIGFGLLGLDIIVLIIAAIRANIVARRTWIKYVSPK
;
A
#
# COMPACT_ATOMS: atom_id res chain seq x y z
N MET A 1 10.95 18.06 -0.66
CA MET A 1 11.44 16.69 -0.38
C MET A 1 10.34 15.78 0.17
N VAL A 2 9.59 16.18 1.20
CA VAL A 2 8.56 15.33 1.85
C VAL A 2 7.47 14.82 0.88
N ILE A 3 6.95 15.68 0.00
CA ILE A 3 5.93 15.29 -1.00
C ILE A 3 6.43 14.18 -1.93
N TRP A 4 7.68 14.27 -2.41
CA TRP A 4 8.28 13.24 -3.26
C TRP A 4 8.36 11.88 -2.55
N ASN A 5 8.69 11.89 -1.25
CA ASN A 5 8.74 10.66 -0.46
C ASN A 5 7.35 10.03 -0.30
N ALA A 6 6.32 10.83 -0.02
CA ALA A 6 4.94 10.33 0.08
C ALA A 6 4.49 9.70 -1.25
N MET A 7 4.71 10.39 -2.37
CA MET A 7 4.40 9.86 -3.70
C MET A 7 5.15 8.56 -4.00
N ALA A 8 6.45 8.50 -3.68
CA ALA A 8 7.25 7.30 -3.89
C ALA A 8 6.75 6.11 -3.06
N ILE A 9 6.43 6.33 -1.78
CA ILE A 9 5.89 5.29 -0.88
C ILE A 9 4.54 4.79 -1.41
N ALA A 10 3.61 5.70 -1.71
CA ALA A 10 2.29 5.34 -2.20
C ALA A 10 2.36 4.51 -3.49
N VAL A 11 3.12 4.98 -4.48
CA VAL A 11 3.27 4.30 -5.77
C VAL A 11 3.97 2.95 -5.60
N PHE A 12 5.07 2.90 -4.85
CA PHE A 12 5.81 1.67 -4.63
C PHE A 12 4.95 0.62 -3.92
N ALA A 13 4.26 0.99 -2.85
CA ALA A 13 3.37 0.08 -2.11
C ALA A 13 2.25 -0.47 -3.01
N THR A 14 1.64 0.39 -3.85
CA THR A 14 0.60 -0.02 -4.80
C THR A 14 1.13 -0.95 -5.87
N VAL A 15 2.27 -0.65 -6.49
CA VAL A 15 2.86 -1.49 -7.55
C VAL A 15 3.20 -2.87 -7.01
N ILE A 16 3.89 -2.95 -5.87
CA ILE A 16 4.21 -4.23 -5.23
C ILE A 16 2.94 -5.01 -4.90
N THR A 17 1.92 -4.35 -4.37
CA THR A 17 0.65 -5.00 -4.01
C THR A 17 -0.11 -5.53 -5.23
N ILE A 18 -0.14 -4.78 -6.33
CA ILE A 18 -0.73 -5.23 -7.60
C ILE A 18 0.00 -6.45 -8.15
N LEU A 19 1.34 -6.38 -8.21
CA LEU A 19 2.15 -7.48 -8.74
C LEU A 19 2.03 -8.76 -7.89
N ALA A 20 2.02 -8.63 -6.57
CA ALA A 20 1.75 -9.74 -5.66
C ALA A 20 0.32 -10.27 -5.82
N GLY A 21 -0.68 -9.38 -5.95
CA GLY A 21 -2.08 -9.75 -6.17
C GLY A 21 -2.38 -10.43 -7.51
N HIS A 22 -1.48 -10.30 -8.49
CA HIS A 22 -1.51 -11.01 -9.76
C HIS A 22 -0.57 -12.23 -9.81
N GLY A 23 0.04 -12.62 -8.68
CA GLY A 23 0.96 -13.76 -8.61
C GLY A 23 2.27 -13.56 -9.38
N LYS A 24 2.62 -12.32 -9.74
CA LYS A 24 3.90 -11.99 -10.42
C LYS A 24 5.07 -11.89 -9.45
N ILE A 25 4.79 -11.59 -8.19
CA ILE A 25 5.75 -11.62 -7.09
C ILE A 25 5.37 -12.78 -6.18
N PRO A 26 6.19 -13.84 -6.08
CA PRO A 26 5.93 -14.93 -5.14
C PRO A 26 6.11 -14.46 -3.70
N ASN A 27 5.60 -15.23 -2.75
CA ASN A 27 5.82 -14.98 -1.34
C ASN A 27 7.33 -14.90 -1.04
N ASN A 28 7.74 -13.83 -0.37
CA ASN A 28 9.15 -13.55 -0.09
C ASN A 28 9.32 -12.79 1.24
N GLY A 29 10.58 -12.67 1.67
CA GLY A 29 10.95 -11.98 2.90
C GLY A 29 11.24 -10.48 2.75
N VAL A 30 11.15 -9.89 1.56
CA VAL A 30 11.71 -8.56 1.26
C VAL A 30 10.64 -7.48 1.10
N VAL A 31 9.61 -7.72 0.29
CA VAL A 31 8.60 -6.71 -0.11
C VAL A 31 7.17 -7.18 0.18
N GLY A 32 6.20 -6.26 0.22
CA GLY A 32 4.77 -6.56 0.37
C GLY A 32 4.27 -6.56 1.82
N ILE A 33 3.02 -6.98 2.02
CA ILE A 33 2.37 -7.06 3.33
C ILE A 33 2.73 -8.40 3.98
N ARG A 34 3.59 -8.37 4.99
CA ARG A 34 4.22 -9.57 5.57
C ARG A 34 3.69 -9.89 6.96
N THR A 35 2.45 -10.35 7.05
CA THR A 35 1.95 -10.97 8.29
C THR A 35 2.11 -12.48 8.21
N PHE A 36 2.24 -13.14 9.37
CA PHE A 36 2.34 -14.61 9.46
C PHE A 36 1.21 -15.33 8.70
N SER A 37 -0.01 -14.80 8.77
CA SER A 37 -1.17 -15.34 8.06
C SER A 37 -1.06 -15.22 6.54
N ILE A 38 -0.51 -14.11 6.02
CA ILE A 38 -0.37 -13.84 4.59
C ILE A 38 0.74 -14.71 3.98
N GLN A 39 1.85 -14.88 4.70
CA GLN A 39 3.04 -15.58 4.19
C GLN A 39 2.96 -17.11 4.28
N ARG A 40 1.78 -17.70 4.55
CA ARG A 40 1.66 -19.13 4.78
C ARG A 40 1.68 -19.97 3.50
N THR A 41 1.03 -19.48 2.45
CA THR A 41 0.97 -20.11 1.12
C THR A 41 0.97 -19.04 0.03
N ASP A 42 1.43 -19.37 -1.17
CA ASP A 42 1.42 -18.44 -2.31
C ASP A 42 0.00 -18.00 -2.71
N GLU A 43 -0.98 -18.88 -2.48
CA GLU A 43 -2.39 -18.57 -2.73
C GLU A 43 -2.93 -17.56 -1.70
N THR A 44 -2.59 -17.73 -0.42
CA THR A 44 -2.94 -16.78 0.63
C THR A 44 -2.25 -15.43 0.40
N TRP A 45 -1.00 -15.46 -0.05
CA TRP A 45 -0.24 -14.29 -0.44
C TRP A 45 -0.95 -13.49 -1.55
N THR A 46 -1.32 -14.16 -2.63
CA THR A 46 -1.96 -13.54 -3.80
C THR A 46 -3.33 -12.95 -3.44
N GLU A 47 -4.19 -13.72 -2.76
CA GLU A 47 -5.53 -13.27 -2.38
C GLU A 47 -5.51 -12.10 -1.40
N ALA A 48 -4.59 -12.11 -0.43
CA ALA A 48 -4.46 -11.02 0.53
C ALA A 48 -4.01 -9.71 -0.14
N HIS A 49 -3.05 -9.77 -1.07
CA HIS A 49 -2.61 -8.60 -1.81
C HIS A 49 -3.68 -8.10 -2.78
N ARG A 50 -4.39 -9.00 -3.48
CA ARG A 50 -5.53 -8.62 -4.33
C ARG A 50 -6.61 -7.87 -3.55
N ALA A 51 -6.85 -8.24 -2.30
CA ALA A 51 -7.80 -7.55 -1.42
C ALA A 51 -7.32 -6.17 -0.95
N ALA A 52 -6.01 -5.94 -0.87
CA ALA A 52 -5.42 -4.65 -0.50
C ALA A 52 -5.29 -3.67 -1.68
N THR A 53 -5.19 -4.19 -2.91
CA THR A 53 -5.04 -3.39 -4.15
C THR A 53 -5.99 -2.19 -4.26
N PRO A 54 -7.34 -2.32 -4.14
CA PRO A 54 -8.22 -1.17 -4.36
C PRO A 54 -8.00 -0.05 -3.34
N ILE A 55 -7.61 -0.39 -2.11
CA ILE A 55 -7.32 0.58 -1.05
C ILE A 55 -6.07 1.38 -1.39
N LEU A 56 -4.98 0.68 -1.76
CA LEU A 56 -3.71 1.34 -2.09
C LEU A 56 -3.75 2.08 -3.42
N LEU A 57 -4.54 1.59 -4.39
CA LEU A 57 -4.77 2.31 -5.64
C LEU A 57 -5.47 3.65 -5.40
N GLY A 58 -6.50 3.67 -4.54
CA GLY A 58 -7.17 4.90 -4.13
C GLY A 58 -6.21 5.88 -3.45
N LEU A 59 -5.37 5.39 -2.52
CA LEU A 59 -4.32 6.19 -1.88
C LEU A 59 -3.36 6.79 -2.91
N SER A 60 -2.80 5.97 -3.80
CA SER A 60 -1.86 6.41 -4.83
C SER A 60 -2.43 7.51 -5.71
N ILE A 61 -3.69 7.39 -6.13
CA ILE A 61 -4.36 8.41 -6.94
C ILE A 61 -4.42 9.73 -6.17
N VAL A 62 -4.88 9.71 -4.92
CA VAL A 62 -5.00 10.91 -4.09
C VAL A 62 -3.63 11.56 -3.86
N VAL A 63 -2.63 10.78 -3.43
CA VAL A 63 -1.30 11.29 -3.10
C VAL A 63 -0.60 11.84 -4.34
N VAL A 64 -0.71 11.18 -5.49
CA VAL A 64 -0.11 11.66 -6.74
C VAL A 64 -0.78 12.95 -7.21
N ILE A 65 -2.12 13.03 -7.19
CA ILE A 65 -2.84 14.24 -7.64
C ILE A 65 -2.52 15.43 -6.71
N VAL A 66 -2.71 15.26 -5.40
CA VAL A 66 -2.49 16.33 -4.42
C VAL A 66 -1.01 16.73 -4.38
N GLY A 67 -0.10 15.75 -4.41
CA GLY A 67 1.33 16.01 -4.45
C GLY A 67 1.75 16.79 -5.70
N THR A 68 1.26 16.40 -6.87
CA THR A 68 1.57 17.09 -8.13
C THR A 68 1.03 18.51 -8.15
N ILE A 69 -0.25 18.72 -7.77
CA ILE A 69 -0.85 20.06 -7.69
C ILE A 69 -0.03 20.96 -6.76
N THR A 70 0.35 20.44 -5.59
CA THR A 70 1.14 21.21 -4.61
C THR A 70 2.52 21.57 -5.15
N LEU A 71 3.20 20.64 -5.82
CA LEU A 71 4.52 20.88 -6.41
C LEU A 71 4.46 21.93 -7.52
N VAL A 72 3.42 21.91 -8.36
CA VAL A 72 3.24 22.91 -9.42
C VAL A 72 2.91 24.28 -8.82
N ALA A 73 2.00 24.33 -7.84
CA ALA A 73 1.57 25.57 -7.21
C ALA A 73 2.67 26.28 -6.40
N THR A 74 3.66 25.52 -5.92
CA THR A 74 4.75 26.04 -5.06
C THR A 74 6.11 26.04 -5.77
N ALA A 75 6.14 25.78 -7.07
CA ALA A 75 7.38 25.74 -7.85
C ALA A 75 8.14 27.07 -7.74
N GLY A 76 9.40 27.02 -7.28
CA GLY A 76 10.25 28.19 -7.10
C GLY A 76 10.18 28.87 -5.73
N SER A 77 9.31 28.40 -4.82
CA SER A 77 9.14 28.95 -3.47
C SER A 77 9.33 27.88 -2.40
N ALA A 78 10.17 28.14 -1.39
CA ALA A 78 10.22 27.32 -0.19
C ALA A 78 9.04 27.67 0.72
N ASP A 79 7.86 27.14 0.40
CA ASP A 79 6.63 27.45 1.11
C ASP A 79 6.39 26.47 2.27
N ASN A 80 6.15 27.02 3.47
CA ASN A 80 5.75 26.25 4.65
C ASN A 80 4.49 25.41 4.38
N ILE A 81 3.59 25.89 3.52
CA ILE A 81 2.38 25.18 3.12
C ILE A 81 2.71 23.85 2.44
N ALA A 82 3.69 23.82 1.52
CA ALA A 82 4.11 22.59 0.84
C ALA A 82 4.68 21.56 1.84
N ILE A 83 5.37 22.03 2.88
CA ILE A 83 5.91 21.17 3.94
C ILE A 83 4.78 20.55 4.74
N PHE A 84 3.81 21.34 5.20
CA PHE A 84 2.65 20.84 5.95
C PHE A 84 1.81 19.85 5.13
N ILE A 85 1.56 20.14 3.86
CA ILE A 85 0.86 19.21 2.96
C ILE A 85 1.65 17.92 2.82
N GLY A 86 2.98 18.00 2.62
CA GLY A 86 3.84 16.83 2.53
C GLY A 86 3.74 15.91 3.74
N PHE A 87 3.76 16.47 4.96
CA PHE A 87 3.57 15.68 6.18
C PHE A 87 2.16 15.12 6.31
N GLY A 88 1.13 15.86 5.88
CA GLY A 88 -0.24 15.37 5.80
C GLY A 88 -0.39 14.15 4.89
N LEU A 89 0.25 14.18 3.71
CA LEU A 89 0.29 13.05 2.77
C LEU A 89 1.02 11.84 3.36
N LEU A 90 2.14 12.02 4.05
CA LEU A 90 2.82 10.93 4.75
C LEU A 90 1.97 10.32 5.87
N GLY A 91 1.27 11.16 6.64
CA GLY A 91 0.34 10.68 7.66
C GLY A 91 -0.79 9.85 7.04
N LEU A 92 -1.32 10.30 5.90
CA LEU A 92 -2.33 9.58 5.14
C LEU A 92 -1.81 8.22 4.63
N ASP A 93 -0.58 8.18 4.08
CA ASP A 93 0.06 6.93 3.65
C ASP A 93 0.09 5.91 4.79
N ILE A 94 0.57 6.31 5.97
CA ILE A 94 0.65 5.42 7.14
C ILE A 94 -0.72 4.85 7.51
N ILE A 95 -1.74 5.72 7.61
CA ILE A 95 -3.10 5.30 7.97
C ILE A 95 -3.64 4.29 6.95
N VAL A 96 -3.51 4.58 5.65
CA VAL A 96 -4.09 3.73 4.61
C VAL A 96 -3.29 2.45 4.43
N LEU A 97 -1.98 2.45 4.61
CA LEU A 97 -1.15 1.24 4.65
C LEU A 97 -1.58 0.30 5.79
N ILE A 98 -1.90 0.85 6.97
CA ILE A 98 -2.44 0.06 8.08
C ILE A 98 -3.80 -0.55 7.71
N ILE A 99 -4.70 0.24 7.13
CA ILE A 99 -6.03 -0.25 6.69
C ILE A 99 -5.88 -1.37 5.65
N ALA A 100 -4.99 -1.19 4.66
CA ALA A 100 -4.68 -2.19 3.66
C ALA A 100 -4.12 -3.48 4.28
N ALA A 101 -3.20 -3.36 5.24
CA ALA A 101 -2.64 -4.49 5.98
C ALA A 101 -3.69 -5.24 6.80
N ILE A 102 -4.59 -4.52 7.48
CA ILE A 102 -5.72 -5.12 8.21
C ILE A 102 -6.62 -5.88 7.23
N ARG A 103 -6.98 -5.27 6.09
CA ARG A 103 -7.83 -5.91 5.09
C ARG A 103 -7.19 -7.17 4.52
N ALA A 104 -5.92 -7.11 4.15
CA ALA A 104 -5.14 -8.25 3.67
C ALA A 104 -5.11 -9.38 4.70
N ASN A 105 -4.86 -9.05 5.97
CA ASN A 105 -4.79 -10.02 7.06
C ASN A 105 -6.15 -10.70 7.34
N ILE A 106 -7.27 -9.95 7.27
CA ILE A 106 -8.61 -10.52 7.40
C ILE A 106 -8.87 -11.56 6.31
N VAL A 107 -8.52 -11.23 5.06
CA VAL A 107 -8.70 -12.16 3.92
C VAL A 107 -7.78 -13.37 4.09
N ALA A 108 -6.52 -13.16 4.43
CA ALA A 108 -5.56 -14.24 4.63
C ALA A 108 -6.03 -15.27 5.68
N ARG A 109 -6.57 -14.81 6.81
CA ARG A 109 -7.11 -15.69 7.85
C ARG A 109 -8.31 -16.52 7.36
N ARG A 110 -9.17 -15.95 6.51
CA ARG A 110 -10.32 -16.66 5.93
C ARG A 110 -9.87 -17.72 4.92
N THR A 111 -8.88 -17.38 4.10
CA THR A 111 -8.27 -18.31 3.15
C THR A 111 -7.59 -19.46 3.88
N TRP A 112 -6.78 -19.16 4.91
CA TRP A 112 -6.09 -20.16 5.74
C TRP A 112 -7.02 -21.25 6.32
N ILE A 113 -8.17 -20.87 6.90
CA ILE A 113 -9.12 -21.83 7.50
C ILE A 113 -9.57 -22.87 6.47
N LYS A 114 -9.74 -22.47 5.20
CA LYS A 114 -10.16 -23.40 4.14
C LYS A 114 -9.12 -24.47 3.82
N TYR A 115 -7.83 -24.20 4.02
CA TYR A 115 -6.74 -25.12 3.68
C TYR A 115 -6.26 -25.99 4.86
N VAL A 116 -6.61 -25.61 6.10
CA VAL A 116 -6.15 -26.32 7.31
C VAL A 116 -7.27 -27.12 8.00
N SER A 117 -8.54 -26.92 7.64
CA SER A 117 -9.62 -27.78 8.09
C SER A 117 -9.55 -29.14 7.38
N PRO A 118 -9.41 -30.27 8.09
CA PRO A 118 -9.60 -31.58 7.48
C PRO A 118 -11.04 -31.68 6.96
N LYS A 119 -11.21 -32.25 5.76
CA LYS A 119 -12.53 -32.71 5.29
C LYS A 119 -12.92 -33.98 6.02
#